data_AF-A0A3M1RY15-F1
#
_entry.id   AF-A0A3M1RY15-F1
#
_cell.length_a   1.000
_cell.length_b   1.000
_cell.length_c   1.000
_cell.angle_alpha   90.00
_cell.angle_beta   90.00
_cell.angle_gamma   90.00
#
_symmetry.space_group_name_H-M   'P 1'
#
loop_
_entity.id
_entity.type
_entity.pdbx_description
1 polymer ?
#
loop_
_entity_poly.entity_id
_entity_poly.type
_entity_poly.pdbx_seq_one_letter_code
_entity_poly.pdbx_strand_id
1 'polypeptide(L)'
;SEVKKDSPAEKAGLMPYDKIIKVDGKDLTEWADLQEAIAKKPNKRVSITFSRNGIEKEASVVLEEKEERDVMDNRIKVGALGVVAANNYTDVHFKTVSFSPFEAVGMALEKTVNLTVLMFRGIYKMITGKVSAKAISGPIAIAKMAGDQAKRGISQFASFVAFISINLGIINFIPLGTITDGGLIMLFTAEAIIRKPVNEKFKNATQYIGLALIFLIMGFALYNDFDRYLLDIIHFFKEIAGG
;
A
#
# COMPACT_ATOMS: atom_id res chain seq x y z
N SER A 1 10.02 15.76 19.91
CA SER A 1 10.39 15.46 18.51
C SER A 1 11.83 15.88 18.24
N GLU A 2 12.55 15.21 17.36
CA GLU A 2 13.81 15.69 16.79
C GLU A 2 13.44 16.42 15.50
N VAL A 3 14.09 17.54 15.22
CA VAL A 3 13.77 18.37 14.06
C VAL A 3 14.90 18.19 13.06
N LYS A 4 14.58 17.75 11.83
CA LYS A 4 15.59 17.64 10.78
C LYS A 4 16.03 19.03 10.33
N LYS A 5 17.31 19.18 10.05
CA LYS A 5 17.87 20.38 9.44
C LYS A 5 17.19 20.67 8.09
N ASP A 6 16.97 21.95 7.80
CA ASP A 6 16.32 22.50 6.60
C ASP A 6 14.84 22.09 6.40
N SER A 7 14.24 21.45 7.41
CA SER A 7 12.86 20.97 7.35
C SER A 7 11.83 22.08 7.50
N PRO A 8 10.57 21.84 7.05
CA PRO A 8 9.44 22.72 7.36
C PRO A 8 9.28 23.01 8.85
N ALA A 9 9.50 22.01 9.71
CA ALA A 9 9.43 22.18 11.16
C ALA A 9 10.49 23.17 11.69
N GLU A 10 11.74 23.05 11.24
CA GLU A 10 12.81 23.97 11.64
C GLU A 10 12.51 25.40 11.16
N LYS A 11 12.09 25.56 9.91
CA LYS A 11 11.73 26.86 9.31
C LYS A 11 10.55 27.52 10.03
N ALA A 12 9.68 26.74 10.65
CA ALA A 12 8.58 27.23 11.46
C ALA A 12 8.93 27.44 12.95
N GLY A 13 10.20 27.27 13.33
CA GLY A 13 10.68 27.52 14.68
C GLY A 13 10.41 26.40 15.68
N LEU A 14 10.05 25.20 15.23
CA LEU A 14 10.05 24.02 16.09
C LEU A 14 11.49 23.68 16.46
N MET A 15 11.66 23.28 17.72
CA MET A 15 12.94 22.88 18.28
C MET A 15 12.92 21.39 18.63
N PRO A 16 14.08 20.74 18.70
CA PRO A 16 14.19 19.44 19.32
C PRO A 16 13.52 19.44 20.70
N TYR A 17 12.89 18.32 21.04
CA TYR A 17 12.12 18.07 22.27
C TYR A 17 10.77 18.80 22.41
N ASP A 18 10.33 19.56 21.40
CA ASP A 18 8.95 20.04 21.38
C ASP A 18 7.96 18.86 21.37
N LYS A 19 6.85 19.01 22.12
CA LYS A 19 5.76 18.03 22.12
C LYS A 19 4.63 18.58 21.25
N ILE A 20 4.46 18.00 20.06
CA ILE A 20 3.34 18.36 19.19
C ILE A 20 2.06 17.78 19.79
N ILE A 21 1.05 18.63 19.99
CA ILE A 21 -0.20 18.27 20.67
C ILE A 21 -1.45 18.48 19.79
N LYS A 22 -1.42 19.36 18.79
CA LYS A 22 -2.53 19.54 17.84
C LYS A 22 -2.05 19.82 16.42
N VAL A 23 -2.85 19.41 15.45
CA VAL A 23 -2.71 19.79 14.03
C VAL A 23 -4.04 20.34 13.54
N ASP A 24 -4.05 21.57 13.02
CA ASP A 24 -5.25 22.29 12.58
C ASP A 24 -6.39 22.27 13.62
N GLY A 25 -6.03 22.46 14.89
CA GLY A 25 -6.97 22.47 16.02
C GLY A 25 -7.46 21.08 16.46
N LYS A 26 -7.10 20.00 15.75
CA LYS A 26 -7.42 18.62 16.16
C LYS A 26 -6.36 18.10 17.13
N ASP A 27 -6.80 17.62 18.29
CA ASP A 27 -5.93 16.97 19.28
C ASP A 27 -5.25 15.72 18.70
N LEU A 28 -3.96 15.61 19.01
CA LEU A 28 -3.15 14.44 18.71
C LEU A 28 -2.96 13.66 19.99
N THR A 29 -3.35 12.40 19.96
CA THR A 29 -3.11 11.49 21.08
C THR A 29 -1.78 10.75 20.87
N GLU A 30 -1.48 10.43 19.62
CA GLU A 30 -0.37 9.56 19.25
C GLU A 30 0.41 10.08 18.03
N TRP A 31 1.61 9.56 17.84
CA TRP A 31 2.45 9.93 16.69
C TRP A 31 1.81 9.52 15.35
N ALA A 32 1.04 8.43 15.32
CA ALA A 32 0.31 8.00 14.13
C ALA A 32 -0.74 9.02 13.69
N ASP A 33 -1.39 9.70 14.64
CA ASP A 33 -2.37 10.76 14.34
C ASP A 33 -1.70 11.93 13.60
N LEU A 34 -0.48 12.29 14.03
CA LEU A 34 0.31 13.32 13.37
C LEU A 34 0.65 12.91 11.93
N GLN A 35 1.12 11.68 11.73
CA GLN A 35 1.44 11.15 10.41
C GLN A 35 0.21 11.17 9.49
N GLU A 36 -0.95 10.70 9.97
CA GLU A 36 -2.17 10.72 9.16
C GLU A 36 -2.62 12.16 8.83
N ALA A 37 -2.56 13.07 9.81
CA ALA A 37 -3.00 14.45 9.65
C ALA A 37 -2.18 15.22 8.61
N ILE A 38 -0.89 14.92 8.46
CA ILE A 38 0.01 15.61 7.52
C ILE A 38 0.16 14.87 6.18
N ALA A 39 0.06 13.53 6.15
CA ALA A 39 0.32 12.74 4.94
C ALA A 39 -0.56 13.17 3.75
N LYS A 40 -1.83 13.51 4.00
CA LYS A 40 -2.81 13.91 2.96
C LYS A 40 -2.71 15.39 2.55
N LYS A 41 -1.69 16.13 3.01
CA LYS A 41 -1.57 17.59 2.85
C LYS A 41 -0.21 18.05 2.27
N PRO A 42 0.30 17.47 1.17
CA PRO A 42 1.54 17.96 0.54
C PRO A 42 1.39 19.41 0.07
N ASN A 43 2.44 20.23 0.27
CA ASN A 43 2.49 21.64 -0.10
C ASN A 43 1.38 22.52 0.53
N LYS A 44 0.70 22.03 1.58
CA LYS A 44 -0.34 22.79 2.27
C LYS A 44 0.18 23.38 3.56
N ARG A 45 -0.35 24.56 3.88
CA ARG A 45 -0.18 25.20 5.17
C ARG A 45 -1.05 24.48 6.21
N VAL A 46 -0.45 24.15 7.35
CA VAL A 46 -1.10 23.57 8.51
C VAL A 46 -0.71 24.37 9.75
N SER A 47 -1.59 24.41 10.74
CA SER A 47 -1.27 24.94 12.06
C SER A 47 -0.82 23.80 12.97
N ILE A 48 0.33 23.97 13.61
CA ILE A 48 0.90 23.01 14.56
C ILE A 48 0.91 23.66 15.94
N THR A 49 0.13 23.09 16.87
CA THR A 49 0.23 23.45 18.29
C THR A 49 1.19 22.50 18.97
N PHE A 50 2.18 23.05 19.67
CA PHE A 50 3.18 22.29 20.40
C PHE A 50 3.41 22.88 21.80
N SER A 51 3.78 22.02 22.74
CA SER A 51 4.18 22.43 24.09
C SER A 51 5.70 22.48 24.17
N ARG A 52 6.23 23.63 24.61
CA ARG A 52 7.64 23.83 24.94
C ARG A 52 7.75 24.30 26.38
N ASN A 53 8.40 23.50 27.22
CA ASN A 53 8.50 23.75 28.67
C ASN A 53 7.14 23.98 29.35
N GLY A 54 6.10 23.25 28.92
CA GLY A 54 4.75 23.35 29.47
C GLY A 54 3.91 24.51 28.91
N ILE A 55 4.48 25.38 28.06
CA ILE A 55 3.75 26.48 27.43
C ILE A 55 3.32 26.05 26.04
N GLU A 56 2.02 26.15 25.76
CA GLU A 56 1.48 25.93 24.43
C GLU A 56 1.85 27.09 23.49
N LYS A 57 2.37 26.73 22.32
CA LYS A 57 2.70 27.63 21.23
C LYS A 57 2.10 27.09 19.95
N GLU A 58 1.82 27.99 19.02
CA GLU A 58 1.26 27.66 17.72
C GLU A 58 2.21 28.16 16.63
N ALA A 59 2.50 27.31 15.64
CA ALA A 59 3.30 27.65 14.48
C ALA A 59 2.56 27.26 13.20
N SER A 60 2.55 28.17 12.23
CA SER A 60 2.05 27.89 10.89
C SER A 60 3.18 27.30 10.05
N VAL A 61 2.98 26.09 9.53
CA VAL A 61 3.99 25.34 8.78
C VAL A 61 3.46 25.02 7.38
N VAL A 62 4.30 25.18 6.36
CA VAL A 62 3.98 24.69 5.01
C VAL A 62 4.65 23.33 4.84
N LEU A 63 3.85 22.27 4.73
CA LEU A 63 4.38 20.91 4.57
C LEU A 63 5.09 20.76 3.24
N GLU A 64 6.26 20.12 3.26
CA GLU A 64 7.00 19.81 2.05
C GLU A 64 6.41 18.57 1.38
N GLU A 65 6.37 18.54 0.06
CA GLU A 65 6.03 17.32 -0.67
C GLU A 65 7.22 16.37 -0.68
N LYS A 66 7.00 15.14 -0.20
CA LYS A 66 7.97 14.06 -0.27
C LYS A 66 7.39 12.87 -1.02
N GLU A 67 8.20 12.24 -1.86
CA GLU A 67 7.85 10.94 -2.46
C GLU A 67 8.11 9.82 -1.46
N GLU A 68 7.08 9.04 -1.17
CA GLU A 68 7.18 7.78 -0.43
C GLU A 68 6.60 6.62 -1.23
N ARG A 69 6.92 5.39 -0.83
CA ARG A 69 6.39 4.18 -1.46
C ARG A 69 5.33 3.57 -0.56
N ASP A 70 4.13 3.39 -1.10
CA ASP A 70 3.06 2.71 -0.38
C ASP A 70 3.29 1.18 -0.35
N VAL A 71 2.35 0.43 0.25
CA VAL A 71 2.38 -1.04 0.28
C VAL A 71 2.37 -1.69 -1.11
N MET A 72 1.98 -0.94 -2.15
CA MET A 72 1.98 -1.36 -3.56
C MET A 72 3.26 -0.96 -4.30
N ASP A 73 4.27 -0.43 -3.59
CA ASP A 73 5.49 0.16 -4.15
C ASP A 73 5.23 1.35 -5.09
N ASN A 74 4.02 1.93 -5.05
CA ASN A 74 3.71 3.11 -5.83
C ASN A 74 4.31 4.34 -5.19
N ARG A 75 4.85 5.24 -6.03
CA ARG A 75 5.27 6.56 -5.58
C ARG A 75 4.04 7.39 -5.22
N ILE A 76 3.86 7.63 -3.93
CA ILE A 76 2.84 8.52 -3.38
C ILE A 76 3.50 9.81 -2.93
N LYS A 77 2.81 10.93 -3.17
CA LYS A 77 3.19 12.25 -2.66
C LYS A 77 2.55 12.44 -1.30
N VAL A 78 3.37 12.58 -0.27
CA VAL A 78 2.93 12.80 1.10
C VAL A 78 3.44 14.12 1.63
N GLY A 79 2.66 14.76 2.50
CA GLY A 79 3.12 15.92 3.25
C GLY A 79 4.14 15.51 4.31
N ALA A 80 5.29 16.18 4.32
CA ALA A 80 6.37 15.97 5.26
C ALA A 80 6.59 17.22 6.12
N LEU A 81 6.57 17.04 7.44
CA LEU A 81 6.88 18.08 8.41
C LEU A 81 8.38 18.12 8.75
N GLY A 82 9.07 16.99 8.58
CA GLY A 82 10.50 16.85 8.89
C GLY A 82 10.83 16.76 10.38
N VAL A 83 9.86 16.30 11.19
CA VAL A 83 10.09 15.87 12.57
C VAL A 83 10.27 14.35 12.64
N VAL A 84 11.20 13.92 13.47
CA VAL A 84 11.40 12.53 13.88
C VAL A 84 11.03 12.44 15.36
N ALA A 85 10.73 11.26 15.88
CA ALA A 85 10.59 11.12 17.32
C ALA A 85 11.97 11.35 17.97
N ALA A 86 12.17 12.49 18.65
CA ALA A 86 13.32 12.64 19.57
C ALA A 86 12.97 11.78 20.75
N ASN A 87 13.52 10.57 20.76
CA ASN A 87 14.20 9.99 21.91
C ASN A 87 14.51 8.53 21.60
N ASN A 88 15.69 8.13 22.05
CA ASN A 88 16.13 6.76 22.33
C ASN A 88 15.25 6.08 23.40
N TYR A 89 13.94 6.06 23.20
CA TYR A 89 13.13 4.99 23.75
C TYR A 89 13.20 3.88 22.70
N THR A 90 13.94 2.82 23.06
CA THR A 90 13.78 1.46 22.54
C THR A 90 12.32 0.98 22.55
N ASP A 91 11.44 1.73 23.20
CA ASP A 91 10.00 1.69 23.03
C ASP A 91 9.56 2.73 22.00
N VAL A 92 9.64 2.37 20.72
CA VAL A 92 8.54 2.75 19.83
C VAL A 92 7.32 2.16 20.54
N HIS A 93 6.59 2.97 21.30
CA HIS A 93 5.23 2.60 21.67
C HIS A 93 4.46 2.59 20.35
N PHE A 94 4.62 1.51 19.57
CA PHE A 94 3.47 0.80 19.06
C PHE A 94 2.62 0.60 20.30
N LYS A 95 1.76 1.57 20.58
CA LYS A 95 0.71 1.30 21.53
C LYS A 95 -0.04 0.18 20.83
N THR A 96 0.12 -1.02 21.36
CA THR A 96 -0.71 -2.14 20.95
C THR A 96 -2.11 -1.65 21.25
N VAL A 97 -2.79 -1.14 20.23
CA VAL A 97 -4.17 -0.73 20.37
C VAL A 97 -4.89 -2.05 20.51
N SER A 98 -5.12 -2.43 21.76
CA SER A 98 -5.82 -3.66 22.11
C SER A 98 -7.28 -3.40 21.81
N PHE A 99 -7.67 -3.68 20.58
CA PHE A 99 -9.07 -3.78 20.23
C PHE A 99 -9.65 -4.99 20.95
N SER A 100 -10.87 -4.85 21.43
CA SER A 100 -11.65 -6.05 21.76
C SER A 100 -11.75 -6.94 20.51
N PRO A 101 -11.93 -8.27 20.65
CA PRO A 101 -12.06 -9.16 19.50
C PRO A 101 -13.11 -8.71 18.47
N PHE A 102 -14.21 -8.11 18.93
CA PHE A 102 -15.28 -7.60 18.08
C PHE A 102 -14.87 -6.33 17.32
N GLU A 103 -14.24 -5.37 17.99
CA GLU A 103 -13.73 -4.15 17.35
C GLU A 103 -12.63 -4.49 16.33
N ALA A 104 -11.76 -5.45 16.66
CA ALA A 104 -10.71 -5.92 15.76
C ALA A 104 -11.29 -6.49 14.46
N VAL A 105 -12.34 -7.31 14.56
CA VAL A 105 -13.05 -7.85 13.38
C VAL A 105 -13.71 -6.72 12.58
N GLY A 106 -14.39 -5.79 13.24
CA GLY A 106 -15.03 -4.64 12.59
C GLY A 106 -14.03 -3.81 11.79
N MET A 107 -12.90 -3.46 12.39
CA MET A 107 -11.84 -2.72 11.70
C MET A 107 -11.15 -3.53 10.61
N ALA A 108 -10.94 -4.84 10.80
CA ALA A 108 -10.38 -5.70 9.77
C ALA A 108 -11.28 -5.75 8.53
N LEU A 109 -12.60 -5.83 8.72
CA LEU A 109 -13.58 -5.76 7.65
C LEU A 109 -13.54 -4.40 6.94
N GLU A 110 -13.57 -3.30 7.69
CA GLU A 110 -13.49 -1.95 7.11
C GLU A 110 -12.21 -1.78 6.27
N LYS A 111 -11.06 -2.18 6.83
CA LYS A 111 -9.78 -2.11 6.14
C LYS A 111 -9.75 -2.98 4.88
N THR A 112 -10.33 -4.18 4.95
CA THR A 112 -10.45 -5.09 3.80
C THR A 112 -11.31 -4.48 2.70
N VAL A 113 -12.45 -3.87 3.04
CA VAL A 113 -13.32 -3.16 2.09
C VAL A 113 -12.61 -1.98 1.47
N ASN A 114 -11.91 -1.16 2.27
CA ASN A 114 -11.17 0.00 1.78
C ASN A 114 -10.06 -0.40 0.79
N LEU A 115 -9.29 -1.45 1.12
CA LEU A 115 -8.27 -2.02 0.23
C LEU A 115 -8.91 -2.57 -1.05
N THR A 116 -10.01 -3.29 -0.93
CA THR A 116 -10.77 -3.84 -2.07
C THR A 116 -11.21 -2.75 -3.04
N VAL A 117 -11.83 -1.67 -2.52
CA VAL A 117 -12.27 -0.52 -3.31
C VAL A 117 -11.09 0.18 -3.98
N LEU A 118 -9.97 0.35 -3.27
CA LEU A 118 -8.75 0.94 -3.82
C LEU A 118 -8.21 0.12 -5.00
N MET A 119 -8.21 -1.21 -4.88
CA MET A 119 -7.77 -2.13 -5.92
C MET A 119 -8.66 -2.06 -7.16
N PHE A 120 -9.99 -2.09 -7.01
CA PHE A 120 -10.90 -1.89 -8.14
C PHE A 120 -10.71 -0.54 -8.84
N ARG A 121 -10.50 0.55 -8.07
CA ARG A 121 -10.18 1.87 -8.64
C ARG A 121 -8.86 1.86 -9.40
N GLY A 122 -7.85 1.14 -8.91
CA GLY A 122 -6.56 0.97 -9.58
C GLY A 122 -6.72 0.24 -10.91
N ILE A 123 -7.41 -0.90 -10.92
CA ILE A 123 -7.72 -1.67 -12.13
C ILE A 123 -8.49 -0.80 -13.13
N TYR A 124 -9.52 -0.08 -12.69
CA TYR A 124 -10.29 0.83 -13.55
C TYR A 124 -9.42 1.93 -14.17
N LYS A 125 -8.53 2.56 -13.38
CA LYS A 125 -7.59 3.56 -13.88
C LYS A 125 -6.59 2.99 -14.89
N MET A 126 -6.18 1.74 -14.72
CA MET A 126 -5.29 1.04 -15.65
C MET A 126 -6.00 0.72 -16.96
N ILE A 127 -7.23 0.21 -16.92
CA ILE A 127 -8.04 -0.05 -18.13
C ILE A 127 -8.34 1.25 -18.89
N THR A 128 -8.56 2.35 -18.18
CA THR A 128 -8.77 3.69 -18.79
C THR A 128 -7.49 4.40 -19.22
N GLY A 129 -6.31 3.75 -19.09
CA GLY A 129 -5.01 4.31 -19.48
C GLY A 129 -4.48 5.43 -18.59
N LYS A 130 -5.15 5.73 -17.46
CA LYS A 130 -4.70 6.73 -16.46
C LYS A 130 -3.55 6.23 -15.60
N VAL A 131 -3.35 4.92 -15.54
CA VAL A 131 -2.23 4.26 -14.86
C VAL A 131 -1.57 3.32 -15.88
N SER A 132 -0.24 3.35 -15.95
CA SER A 132 0.51 2.50 -16.86
C SER A 132 0.38 1.02 -16.47
N ALA A 133 0.17 0.16 -17.48
CA ALA A 133 0.18 -1.29 -17.28
C ALA A 133 1.55 -1.83 -16.83
N LYS A 134 2.64 -1.04 -16.95
CA LYS A 134 3.95 -1.34 -16.34
C LYS A 134 3.93 -1.42 -14.81
N ALA A 135 2.85 -0.93 -14.19
CA ALA A 135 2.62 -1.05 -12.75
C ALA A 135 2.22 -2.47 -12.32
N ILE A 136 1.89 -3.37 -13.25
CA ILE A 136 1.62 -4.78 -12.93
C ILE A 136 2.93 -5.44 -12.50
N SER A 137 3.01 -5.76 -11.20
CA SER A 137 4.10 -6.50 -10.60
C SER A 137 4.04 -7.98 -10.96
N GLY A 138 5.15 -8.55 -11.41
CA GLY A 138 5.29 -9.98 -11.61
C GLY A 138 5.82 -10.71 -10.37
N PRO A 139 6.13 -12.02 -10.50
CA PRO A 139 6.62 -12.85 -9.40
C PRO A 139 7.93 -12.35 -8.76
N ILE A 140 8.81 -11.73 -9.55
CA ILE A 140 10.10 -11.23 -9.07
C ILE A 140 9.87 -9.97 -8.23
N ALA A 141 9.03 -9.05 -8.70
CA ALA A 141 8.63 -7.88 -7.92
C ALA A 141 7.97 -8.28 -6.59
N ILE A 142 7.05 -9.25 -6.62
CA ILE A 142 6.39 -9.76 -5.41
C ILE A 142 7.41 -10.35 -4.44
N ALA A 143 8.36 -11.15 -4.91
CA ALA A 143 9.42 -11.72 -4.05
C ALA A 143 10.31 -10.64 -3.42
N LYS A 144 10.70 -9.62 -4.18
CA LYS A 144 11.49 -8.49 -3.67
C LYS A 144 10.72 -7.67 -2.64
N MET A 145 9.47 -7.33 -2.93
CA MET A 145 8.58 -6.65 -1.99
C MET A 145 8.40 -7.46 -0.71
N ALA A 146 8.18 -8.77 -0.81
CA ALA A 146 8.06 -9.65 0.36
C ALA A 146 9.33 -9.58 1.23
N GLY A 147 10.51 -9.64 0.61
CA GLY A 147 11.80 -9.52 1.31
C GLY A 147 11.99 -8.15 1.98
N ASP A 148 11.61 -7.07 1.29
CA ASP A 148 11.69 -5.70 1.84
C ASP A 148 10.72 -5.49 3.01
N GLN A 149 9.51 -6.06 2.95
CA GLN A 149 8.55 -5.98 4.05
C GLN A 149 8.95 -6.87 5.22
N ALA A 150 9.54 -8.05 4.96
CA ALA A 150 10.08 -8.91 6.01
C ALA A 150 11.21 -8.23 6.79
N LYS A 151 12.10 -7.49 6.12
CA LYS A 151 13.15 -6.68 6.77
C LYS A 151 12.59 -5.55 7.65
N ARG A 152 11.36 -5.08 7.39
CA ARG A 152 10.68 -4.03 8.16
C ARG A 152 9.94 -4.55 9.40
N GLY A 153 9.82 -5.88 9.53
CA GLY A 153 9.21 -6.53 10.69
C GLY A 153 7.96 -7.34 10.37
N ILE A 154 7.53 -8.16 11.35
CA ILE A 154 6.42 -9.10 11.17
C ILE A 154 5.08 -8.41 10.90
N SER A 155 4.86 -7.22 11.46
CA SER A 155 3.62 -6.46 11.28
C SER A 155 3.45 -5.98 9.83
N GLN A 156 4.53 -5.49 9.23
CA GLN A 156 4.59 -5.05 7.84
C GLN A 156 4.49 -6.25 6.89
N PHE A 157 5.18 -7.34 7.20
CA PHE A 157 5.06 -8.59 6.45
C PHE A 157 3.64 -9.16 6.48
N ALA A 158 2.99 -9.22 7.64
CA ALA A 158 1.60 -9.67 7.76
C ALA A 158 0.63 -8.76 6.98
N SER A 159 0.85 -7.44 7.02
CA SER A 159 0.06 -6.48 6.23
C SER A 159 0.25 -6.70 4.73
N PHE A 160 1.47 -7.01 4.29
CA PHE A 160 1.77 -7.35 2.91
C PHE A 160 1.11 -8.67 2.48
N VAL A 161 1.19 -9.72 3.30
CA VAL A 161 0.50 -11.00 3.05
C VAL A 161 -1.00 -10.77 2.93
N ALA A 162 -1.60 -10.02 3.86
CA ALA A 162 -3.01 -9.67 3.79
C ALA A 162 -3.36 -8.93 2.48
N PHE A 163 -2.55 -7.95 2.07
CA PHE A 163 -2.73 -7.25 0.81
C PHE A 163 -2.68 -8.19 -0.41
N ILE A 164 -1.69 -9.09 -0.48
CA ILE A 164 -1.59 -10.10 -1.56
C ILE A 164 -2.80 -11.05 -1.54
N SER A 165 -3.25 -11.49 -0.36
CA SER A 165 -4.43 -12.35 -0.23
C SER A 165 -5.70 -11.69 -0.76
N ILE A 166 -5.92 -10.41 -0.43
CA ILE A 166 -7.09 -9.67 -0.95
C ILE A 166 -6.96 -9.52 -2.48
N ASN A 167 -5.76 -9.22 -3.00
CA ASN A 167 -5.55 -9.10 -4.45
C ASN A 167 -5.85 -10.40 -5.19
N LEU A 168 -5.34 -11.53 -4.69
CA LEU A 168 -5.58 -12.85 -5.29
C LEU A 168 -7.07 -13.19 -5.24
N GLY A 169 -7.74 -12.90 -4.12
CA GLY A 169 -9.19 -13.01 -4.02
C GLY A 169 -9.90 -12.22 -5.12
N ILE A 170 -9.63 -10.92 -5.26
CA ILE A 170 -10.27 -10.07 -6.27
C ILE A 170 -10.00 -10.58 -7.69
N ILE A 171 -8.75 -10.93 -8.01
CA ILE A 171 -8.39 -11.41 -9.35
C ILE A 171 -9.13 -12.72 -9.65
N ASN A 172 -9.24 -13.63 -8.68
CA ASN A 172 -9.98 -14.88 -8.84
C ASN A 172 -11.49 -14.68 -9.03
N PHE A 173 -12.06 -13.56 -8.55
CA PHE A 173 -13.45 -13.18 -8.82
C PHE A 173 -13.68 -12.59 -10.21
N ILE A 174 -12.64 -12.20 -10.95
CA ILE A 174 -12.80 -11.71 -12.33
C ILE A 174 -13.15 -12.91 -13.23
N PRO A 175 -14.21 -12.84 -14.05
CA PRO A 175 -14.65 -13.95 -14.90
C PRO A 175 -13.74 -14.13 -16.12
N LEU A 176 -12.47 -14.53 -15.90
CA LEU A 176 -11.50 -14.86 -16.95
C LEU A 176 -11.64 -16.33 -17.37
N GLY A 177 -12.88 -16.78 -17.57
CA GLY A 177 -13.22 -18.16 -17.87
C GLY A 177 -13.22 -19.12 -16.68
N THR A 178 -13.59 -20.37 -16.92
CA THR A 178 -13.92 -21.39 -15.89
C THR A 178 -12.72 -21.90 -15.09
N ILE A 179 -11.50 -21.47 -15.45
CA ILE A 179 -10.30 -21.70 -14.64
C ILE A 179 -10.29 -20.85 -13.36
N THR A 180 -11.06 -19.75 -13.34
CA THR A 180 -11.21 -18.85 -12.20
C THR A 180 -12.52 -19.09 -11.47
N ASP A 181 -12.54 -18.81 -10.16
CA ASP A 181 -13.76 -18.93 -9.34
C ASP A 181 -14.89 -18.03 -9.86
N GLY A 182 -14.57 -16.82 -10.31
CA GLY A 182 -15.52 -15.89 -10.94
C GLY A 182 -16.16 -16.45 -12.22
N GLY A 183 -15.37 -17.18 -13.03
CA GLY A 183 -15.90 -17.86 -14.21
C GLY A 183 -16.80 -19.05 -13.86
N LEU A 184 -16.48 -19.80 -12.80
CA LEU A 184 -17.35 -20.86 -12.29
C LEU A 184 -18.66 -20.31 -11.73
N ILE A 185 -18.61 -19.22 -10.97
CA ILE A 185 -19.81 -18.52 -10.47
C ILE A 185 -20.69 -18.10 -11.65
N MET A 186 -20.10 -17.51 -12.69
CA MET A 186 -20.83 -17.09 -13.89
C MET A 186 -21.46 -18.28 -14.62
N LEU A 187 -20.73 -19.38 -14.77
CA LEU A 187 -21.22 -20.62 -15.35
C LEU A 187 -22.40 -21.21 -14.57
N PHE A 188 -22.27 -21.35 -13.25
CA PHE A 188 -23.33 -21.91 -12.40
C PHE A 188 -24.55 -20.99 -12.32
N THR A 189 -24.33 -19.67 -12.33
CA THR A 189 -25.43 -18.69 -12.44
C THR A 189 -26.18 -18.89 -13.76
N ALA A 190 -25.46 -19.07 -14.87
CA ALA A 190 -26.08 -19.35 -16.16
C ALA A 190 -26.83 -20.69 -16.16
N GLU A 191 -26.25 -21.77 -15.61
CA GLU A 191 -26.91 -23.07 -15.46
C GLU A 191 -28.16 -23.00 -14.59
N ALA A 192 -28.15 -22.22 -13.50
CA ALA A 192 -29.30 -22.01 -12.62
C ALA A 192 -30.45 -21.29 -13.33
N ILE A 193 -30.14 -20.30 -14.19
CA ILE A 193 -31.13 -19.58 -15.00
C ILE A 193 -31.67 -20.47 -16.13
N ILE A 194 -30.78 -21.15 -16.85
CA ILE A 194 -31.11 -21.99 -18.02
C ILE A 194 -31.73 -23.33 -17.58
N ARG A 195 -31.53 -23.72 -16.31
CA ARG A 195 -31.93 -25.00 -15.69
C ARG A 195 -31.45 -26.23 -16.46
N LYS A 196 -30.35 -26.10 -17.19
CA LYS A 196 -29.70 -27.17 -17.94
C LYS A 196 -28.19 -27.03 -17.83
N PRO A 197 -27.45 -28.16 -17.83
CA PRO A 197 -26.00 -28.11 -17.82
C PRO A 197 -25.49 -27.44 -19.10
N VAL A 198 -24.48 -26.59 -18.95
CA VAL A 198 -23.78 -25.97 -20.08
C VAL A 198 -22.95 -27.05 -20.78
N ASN A 199 -22.88 -26.97 -22.11
CA ASN A 199 -22.14 -27.92 -22.94
C ASN A 199 -20.66 -28.03 -22.52
N GLU A 200 -20.16 -29.25 -22.34
CA GLU A 200 -18.76 -29.53 -22.01
C GLU A 200 -17.77 -28.90 -22.99
N LYS A 201 -18.10 -28.82 -24.28
CA LYS A 201 -17.27 -28.11 -25.26
C LYS A 201 -17.11 -26.63 -24.93
N PHE A 202 -18.17 -25.99 -24.44
CA PHE A 202 -18.14 -24.58 -24.04
C PHE A 202 -17.35 -24.39 -22.74
N LYS A 203 -17.53 -25.27 -21.75
CA LYS A 203 -16.74 -25.25 -20.50
C LYS A 203 -15.25 -25.37 -20.79
N ASN A 204 -14.86 -26.35 -21.61
CA ASN A 204 -13.46 -26.57 -22.00
C ASN A 204 -12.90 -25.37 -22.79
N ALA A 205 -13.66 -24.84 -23.75
CA ALA A 205 -13.23 -23.66 -24.51
C ALA A 205 -12.98 -22.46 -23.58
N THR A 206 -13.90 -22.21 -22.65
CA THR A 206 -13.82 -21.11 -21.69
C THR A 206 -12.64 -21.30 -20.71
N GLN A 207 -12.33 -22.55 -20.32
CA GLN A 207 -11.17 -22.87 -19.51
C GLN A 207 -9.86 -22.57 -20.24
N TYR A 208 -9.72 -23.02 -21.50
CA TYR A 208 -8.51 -22.78 -22.29
C TYR A 208 -8.31 -21.30 -22.62
N ILE A 209 -9.38 -20.57 -22.91
CA ILE A 209 -9.33 -19.11 -23.08
C ILE A 209 -8.80 -18.47 -21.80
N GLY A 210 -9.34 -18.86 -20.63
CA GLY A 210 -8.88 -18.36 -19.35
C GLY A 210 -7.40 -18.66 -19.08
N LEU A 211 -6.97 -19.89 -19.34
CA LEU A 211 -5.59 -20.31 -19.20
C LEU A 211 -4.65 -19.48 -20.10
N ALA A 212 -5.04 -19.27 -21.35
CA ALA A 212 -4.28 -18.45 -22.30
C ALA A 212 -4.17 -16.99 -21.83
N LEU A 213 -5.25 -16.42 -21.30
CA LEU A 213 -5.25 -15.07 -20.73
C LEU A 213 -4.32 -14.97 -19.52
N ILE A 214 -4.37 -15.94 -18.60
CA ILE A 214 -3.47 -15.97 -17.43
C ILE A 214 -2.00 -16.04 -17.88
N PHE A 215 -1.67 -16.92 -18.83
CA PHE A 215 -0.31 -17.01 -19.35
C PHE A 215 0.14 -15.72 -20.05
N LEU A 216 -0.76 -15.06 -20.78
CA LEU A 216 -0.46 -13.78 -21.43
C LEU A 216 -0.18 -12.68 -20.39
N ILE A 217 -1.01 -12.58 -19.36
CA ILE A 217 -0.81 -11.62 -18.25
C ILE A 217 0.48 -11.94 -17.50
N MET A 218 0.76 -13.22 -17.21
CA MET A 218 1.98 -13.64 -16.52
C MET A 218 3.23 -13.35 -17.36
N GLY A 219 3.19 -13.61 -18.68
CA GLY A 219 4.27 -13.26 -19.60
C GLY A 219 4.51 -11.76 -19.64
N PHE A 220 3.44 -10.96 -19.68
CA PHE A 220 3.53 -9.49 -19.61
C PHE A 220 4.09 -8.99 -18.28
N ALA A 221 3.67 -9.58 -17.15
CA ALA A 221 4.18 -9.23 -15.83
C ALA A 221 5.67 -9.60 -15.67
N LEU A 222 6.08 -10.76 -16.17
CA LEU A 222 7.49 -11.14 -16.23
C LEU A 222 8.30 -10.18 -17.09
N TYR A 223 7.78 -9.77 -18.25
CA TYR A 223 8.42 -8.76 -19.09
C TYR A 223 8.60 -7.42 -18.35
N ASN A 224 7.58 -6.96 -17.62
CA ASN A 224 7.68 -5.76 -16.78
C ASN A 224 8.73 -5.91 -15.67
N ASP A 225 8.80 -7.08 -15.03
CA ASP A 225 9.80 -7.37 -14.00
C ASP A 225 11.22 -7.35 -14.59
N PHE A 226 11.41 -7.92 -15.79
CA PHE A 226 12.68 -7.83 -16.50
C PHE A 226 13.06 -6.38 -16.80
N ASP A 227 12.17 -5.59 -17.39
CA ASP A 227 12.41 -4.15 -17.65
C ASP A 227 12.80 -3.40 -16.37
N ARG A 228 12.17 -3.76 -15.24
CA ARG A 228 12.37 -3.09 -13.95
C ARG A 228 13.66 -3.48 -13.25
N TYR A 229 14.08 -4.75 -13.30
CA TYR A 229 15.18 -5.29 -12.49
C TYR A 229 16.39 -5.75 -13.31
N LEU A 230 16.41 -5.54 -14.64
CA LEU A 230 17.52 -5.93 -15.50
C LEU A 230 18.88 -5.43 -14.98
N LEU A 231 18.95 -4.16 -14.55
CA LEU A 231 20.19 -3.56 -14.05
C LEU A 231 20.65 -4.19 -12.72
N ASP A 232 19.73 -4.48 -11.81
CA ASP A 232 20.05 -5.15 -10.53
C ASP A 232 20.61 -6.56 -10.80
N ILE A 233 20.02 -7.28 -11.75
CA ILE A 233 20.46 -8.61 -12.18
C ILE A 233 21.86 -8.54 -12.81
N ILE A 234 22.09 -7.60 -13.73
CA ILE A 234 23.40 -7.42 -14.37
C ILE A 234 24.47 -7.07 -13.32
N HIS A 235 24.15 -6.19 -12.36
CA HIS A 235 25.09 -5.82 -11.30
C HIS A 235 25.47 -7.01 -10.44
N PHE A 236 24.49 -7.83 -10.02
CA PHE A 236 24.72 -9.05 -9.26
C PHE A 236 25.69 -10.02 -9.96
N PHE A 237 25.46 -10.29 -11.26
CA PHE A 237 26.37 -11.18 -12.01
C PHE A 237 27.75 -10.57 -12.22
N LYS A 238 27.85 -9.24 -12.37
CA LYS A 238 29.13 -8.54 -12.50
C LYS A 238 29.95 -8.58 -11.21
N GLU A 239 29.28 -8.53 -10.05
CA GLU A 239 29.90 -8.63 -8.72
C GLU A 239 30.42 -10.06 -8.46
N ILE A 240 29.70 -11.09 -8.93
CA ILE A 240 30.15 -12.50 -8.86
C ILE A 240 31.28 -12.81 -9.85
N ALA A 241 31.24 -12.23 -11.05
CA ALA A 241 32.25 -12.48 -12.08
C ALA A 241 33.51 -11.61 -11.94
N GLY A 242 33.46 -10.57 -11.11
CA GLY A 242 34.52 -9.60 -10.87
C GLY A 242 35.26 -9.74 -9.54
N GLY A 243 35.00 -10.81 -8.79
CA GLY A 243 35.79 -11.26 -7.63
C GLY A 243 36.52 -12.56 -7.94
#